data_AF-A0A5E4CSN5-F1
#
_entry.id   AF-A0A5E4CSN5-F1
#
_cell.length_a   1.000
_cell.length_b   1.000
_cell.length_c   1.000
_cell.angle_alpha   90.00
_cell.angle_beta   90.00
_cell.angle_gamma   90.00
#
_symmetry.space_group_name_H-M   'P 1'
#
loop_
_entity.id
_entity.type
_entity.pdbx_description
1 polymer ?
#
loop_
_entity_poly.entity_id
_entity_poly.type
_entity_poly.pdbx_seq_one_letter_code
_entity_poly.pdbx_strand_id
1 'polypeptide(L)'
;MAPSDMSGTGPQFFTGEESGFLSFAKGDLIILDHDTGEQVMNSGWANGINERTKQHGDFPTDCVYVMPTVTMPPQEIVALVTMTPDQRQDVIRLLQLRTAEPEVRAKPYTLEEFSYDYFRSPPKHTLSRVMVSKARGKDRLWSHTREPLKQALLKKILGSEELSQEACMAFIDIHVHWVGTATSPSLTIPPVLKYMGDYPSKRMRSVNELTDQIFEGALKAEPLKDEAYVQILKQLTDNHIRYSEERGWELLWLCTGLFPPSNILLPHVQRFLQSRKHCPLAIDCLQRLQKALRNGSRKYPPHLVEVEAIQHKTTQIFHKVYFPDDTDEAFEVESSTKAKDFCQNIAARLLLKSSEGFSLFVKIADKVISVPENDFFFDFVRHLTDWIKKARPIKDGVVPSLTYQVFFMKKLWTTTVPGKDPMADSIFHYYQVSCPGSLCSWGYSESCGPCQVRGPK
;
A
#
# COMPACT_ATOMS: atom_id res chain seq x y z
N MET A 1 -30.80 30.22 -11.94
CA MET A 1 -31.95 29.70 -11.17
C MET A 1 -33.06 29.36 -12.16
N ALA A 2 -33.82 28.29 -11.94
CA ALA A 2 -34.84 27.85 -12.88
C ALA A 2 -36.00 27.15 -12.14
N PRO A 3 -37.26 27.53 -12.39
CA PRO A 3 -38.40 26.94 -11.71
C PRO A 3 -38.70 25.53 -12.22
N SER A 4 -39.10 24.66 -11.29
CA SER A 4 -39.74 23.38 -11.55
C SER A 4 -41.14 23.57 -12.14
N ASP A 5 -41.51 22.75 -13.12
CA ASP A 5 -42.78 22.88 -13.82
C ASP A 5 -43.98 22.49 -12.94
N MET A 6 -44.97 23.38 -12.84
CA MET A 6 -46.34 23.08 -12.44
C MET A 6 -47.26 23.28 -13.64
N SER A 7 -48.03 22.27 -13.99
CA SER A 7 -48.92 22.28 -15.14
C SER A 7 -50.20 23.07 -14.85
N GLY A 8 -50.35 24.26 -15.44
CA GLY A 8 -51.65 24.94 -15.48
C GLY A 8 -51.60 26.44 -15.73
N THR A 9 -52.38 26.90 -16.72
CA THR A 9 -52.56 28.30 -17.15
C THR A 9 -51.39 28.95 -17.92
N GLY A 10 -51.73 29.84 -18.85
CA GLY A 10 -50.83 30.33 -19.91
C GLY A 10 -49.86 31.45 -19.49
N PRO A 11 -49.06 31.99 -20.43
CA PRO A 11 -48.03 32.98 -20.13
C PRO A 11 -48.63 34.29 -19.62
N GLN A 12 -48.52 34.54 -18.32
CA GLN A 12 -48.84 35.84 -17.72
C GLN A 12 -47.66 36.79 -17.95
N PHE A 13 -47.82 37.67 -18.93
CA PHE A 13 -46.93 38.82 -19.11
C PHE A 13 -47.26 39.88 -18.06
N PHE A 14 -46.44 39.98 -17.02
CA PHE A 14 -46.46 41.12 -16.10
C PHE A 14 -45.57 42.24 -16.64
N THR A 15 -46.16 43.11 -17.47
CA THR A 15 -45.57 44.40 -17.84
C THR A 15 -46.03 45.47 -16.86
N GLY A 16 -45.11 45.96 -16.03
CA GLY A 16 -45.35 47.05 -15.09
C GLY A 16 -44.12 47.94 -14.97
N GLU A 17 -44.08 49.02 -15.75
CA GLU A 17 -43.14 50.12 -15.54
C GLU A 17 -43.38 50.69 -14.11
N GLU A 18 -42.31 51.06 -13.40
CA GLU A 18 -42.30 51.49 -11.98
C GLU A 18 -42.69 50.45 -10.91
N SER A 19 -42.45 49.17 -11.13
CA SER A 19 -42.54 48.15 -10.06
C SER A 19 -41.16 47.72 -9.56
N GLY A 20 -40.94 47.68 -8.24
CA GLY A 20 -39.68 47.22 -7.61
C GLY A 20 -39.38 45.72 -7.74
N PHE A 21 -40.15 44.99 -8.57
CA PHE A 21 -40.05 43.55 -8.75
C PHE A 21 -39.05 43.17 -9.85
N LEU A 22 -38.32 42.09 -9.63
CA LEU A 22 -37.31 41.60 -10.57
C LEU A 22 -37.96 40.82 -11.73
N SER A 23 -37.62 41.18 -12.97
CA SER A 23 -37.98 40.38 -14.13
C SER A 23 -36.95 39.26 -14.37
N PHE A 24 -37.40 38.00 -14.46
CA PHE A 24 -36.53 36.84 -14.71
C PHE A 24 -37.24 35.72 -15.48
N ALA A 25 -36.45 34.89 -16.16
CA ALA A 25 -36.90 33.74 -16.94
C ALA A 25 -36.28 32.44 -16.43
N LYS A 26 -36.85 31.28 -16.83
CA LYS A 26 -36.36 29.95 -16.46
C LYS A 26 -34.94 29.73 -16.97
N GLY A 27 -33.97 29.80 -16.06
CA GLY A 27 -32.53 29.68 -16.32
C GLY A 27 -31.70 30.83 -15.76
N ASP A 28 -32.29 32.02 -15.63
CA ASP A 28 -31.59 33.24 -15.20
C ASP A 28 -30.94 33.08 -13.83
N LEU A 29 -29.65 33.42 -13.70
CA LEU A 29 -28.98 33.48 -12.41
C LEU A 29 -29.38 34.79 -11.70
N ILE A 30 -29.89 34.68 -10.48
CA ILE A 30 -30.15 35.83 -9.61
C ILE A 30 -29.09 35.81 -8.52
N ILE A 31 -28.40 36.93 -8.36
CA ILE A 31 -27.39 37.15 -7.32
C ILE A 31 -28.10 37.81 -6.13
N LEU A 32 -27.96 37.22 -4.95
CA LEU A 32 -28.51 37.76 -3.71
C LEU A 32 -27.59 38.87 -3.18
N ASP A 33 -28.15 40.03 -2.85
CA ASP A 33 -27.33 41.18 -2.44
C ASP A 33 -26.86 41.07 -0.98
N HIS A 34 -27.77 40.82 -0.03
CA HIS A 34 -27.48 40.83 1.41
C HIS A 34 -28.02 39.62 2.20
N ASP A 35 -28.95 38.85 1.64
CA ASP A 35 -29.54 37.70 2.32
C ASP A 35 -28.67 36.44 2.15
N THR A 36 -28.50 35.68 3.23
CA THR A 36 -27.92 34.34 3.15
C THR A 36 -28.93 33.37 2.52
N GLY A 37 -28.44 32.33 1.83
CA GLY A 37 -29.32 31.34 1.19
C GLY A 37 -30.30 30.64 2.14
N GLU A 38 -29.98 30.58 3.45
CA GLU A 38 -30.87 30.07 4.49
C GLU A 38 -32.01 31.05 4.82
N GLN A 39 -31.77 32.36 4.81
CA GLN A 39 -32.80 33.39 5.00
C GLN A 39 -33.79 33.39 3.81
N VAL A 40 -33.28 33.32 2.58
CA VAL A 40 -34.11 33.25 1.36
C VAL A 40 -35.06 32.04 1.34
N MET A 41 -34.63 30.89 1.85
CA MET A 41 -35.48 29.68 1.92
C MET A 41 -36.58 29.76 3.00
N ASN A 42 -36.47 30.70 3.95
CA ASN A 42 -37.41 30.88 5.07
C ASN A 42 -38.30 32.14 4.93
N SER A 43 -37.89 33.10 4.10
CA SER A 43 -38.67 34.29 3.72
C SER A 43 -39.52 33.99 2.47
N GLY A 44 -40.72 34.57 2.37
CA GLY A 44 -41.59 34.39 1.18
C GLY A 44 -41.18 35.23 -0.04
N TRP A 45 -40.37 36.27 0.19
CA TRP A 45 -39.82 37.18 -0.81
C TRP A 45 -38.37 37.47 -0.46
N ALA A 46 -37.53 37.68 -1.48
CA ALA A 46 -36.13 38.06 -1.35
C ALA A 46 -35.74 39.06 -2.44
N ASN A 47 -34.62 39.75 -2.26
CA ASN A 47 -34.14 40.76 -3.20
C ASN A 47 -32.84 40.32 -3.88
N GLY A 48 -32.64 40.70 -5.15
CA GLY A 48 -31.39 40.46 -5.84
C GLY A 48 -31.32 41.01 -7.27
N ILE A 49 -30.20 40.69 -7.92
CA ILE A 49 -29.85 41.19 -9.26
C ILE A 49 -29.88 40.03 -10.26
N ASN A 50 -30.68 40.15 -11.32
CA ASN A 50 -30.66 39.19 -12.43
C ASN A 50 -29.39 39.40 -13.27
N GLU A 51 -28.55 38.37 -13.36
CA GLU A 51 -27.28 38.43 -14.08
C GLU A 51 -27.44 38.77 -15.57
N ARG A 52 -28.53 38.32 -16.20
CA ARG A 52 -28.77 38.50 -17.65
C ARG A 52 -29.26 39.91 -17.98
N THR A 53 -30.18 40.45 -17.19
CA THR A 53 -30.77 41.79 -17.45
C THR A 53 -30.05 42.91 -16.72
N LYS A 54 -29.22 42.60 -15.72
CA LYS A 54 -28.62 43.53 -14.74
C LYS A 54 -29.64 44.40 -14.00
N GLN A 55 -30.91 44.00 -14.00
CA GLN A 55 -31.95 44.63 -13.20
C GLN A 55 -31.88 44.10 -11.76
N HIS A 56 -32.23 44.97 -10.82
CA HIS A 56 -32.32 44.70 -9.38
C HIS A 56 -33.79 44.79 -8.96
N GLY A 57 -34.25 43.89 -8.08
CA GLY A 57 -35.61 43.96 -7.54
C GLY A 57 -35.99 42.77 -6.65
N ASP A 58 -37.20 42.83 -6.13
CA ASP A 58 -37.79 41.79 -5.29
C ASP A 58 -38.35 40.63 -6.13
N PHE A 59 -38.16 39.39 -5.69
CA PHE A 59 -38.72 38.19 -6.30
C PHE A 59 -39.28 37.23 -5.24
N PRO A 60 -40.32 36.44 -5.57
CA PRO A 60 -40.88 35.44 -4.66
C PRO A 60 -39.97 34.20 -4.60
N THR A 61 -39.80 33.64 -3.40
CA THR A 61 -38.75 32.64 -3.14
C THR A 61 -39.13 31.22 -3.58
N ASP A 62 -40.42 30.97 -3.78
CA ASP A 62 -40.97 29.71 -4.33
C ASP A 62 -40.61 29.49 -5.80
N CYS A 63 -40.27 30.55 -6.54
CA CYS A 63 -39.92 30.53 -7.95
C CYS A 63 -38.43 30.27 -8.21
N VAL A 64 -37.61 30.12 -7.16
CA VAL A 64 -36.15 29.97 -7.26
C VAL A 64 -35.61 28.73 -6.55
N TYR A 65 -34.38 28.35 -6.89
CA TYR A 65 -33.65 27.27 -6.23
C TYR A 65 -32.27 27.79 -5.79
N VAL A 66 -32.01 27.77 -4.48
CA VAL A 66 -30.77 28.26 -3.88
C VAL A 66 -29.66 27.22 -4.08
N MET A 67 -28.59 27.61 -4.79
CA MET A 67 -27.39 26.80 -4.98
C MET A 67 -26.25 27.27 -4.07
N PRO A 68 -25.70 26.43 -3.18
CA PRO A 68 -24.60 26.80 -2.29
C PRO A 68 -23.27 26.80 -3.06
N THR A 69 -22.91 27.95 -3.66
CA THR A 69 -21.69 28.10 -4.46
C THR A 69 -20.92 29.34 -4.06
N VAL A 70 -19.61 29.19 -3.76
CA VAL A 70 -18.71 30.29 -3.36
C VAL A 70 -18.24 31.14 -4.56
N THR A 71 -18.30 30.56 -5.76
CA THR A 71 -17.97 31.19 -7.04
C THR A 71 -19.12 30.97 -8.02
N MET A 72 -19.29 31.87 -8.99
CA MET A 72 -20.34 31.76 -10.01
C MET A 72 -20.33 30.36 -10.68
N PRO A 73 -21.46 29.62 -10.68
CA PRO A 73 -21.50 28.26 -11.20
C PRO A 73 -21.30 28.24 -12.73
N PRO A 74 -20.49 27.30 -13.27
CA PRO A 74 -20.40 27.09 -14.72
C PRO A 74 -21.77 26.84 -15.35
N GLN A 75 -21.98 27.33 -16.58
CA GLN A 75 -23.26 27.24 -17.30
C GLN A 75 -23.76 25.80 -17.45
N GLU A 76 -22.86 24.82 -17.51
CA GLU A 76 -23.18 23.39 -17.54
C GLU A 76 -23.92 22.92 -16.27
N ILE A 77 -23.50 23.39 -15.09
CA ILE A 77 -24.14 23.07 -13.81
C ILE A 77 -25.51 23.75 -13.73
N VAL A 78 -25.62 25.00 -14.19
CA VAL A 78 -26.90 25.71 -14.28
C VAL A 78 -27.88 24.94 -15.17
N ALA A 79 -27.44 24.52 -16.36
CA ALA A 79 -28.25 23.74 -17.30
C ALA A 79 -28.70 22.38 -16.73
N LEU A 80 -27.81 21.66 -16.04
CA LEU A 80 -28.16 20.42 -15.33
C LEU A 80 -29.29 20.63 -14.30
N VAL A 81 -29.26 21.75 -13.57
CA VAL A 81 -30.33 22.10 -12.61
C VAL A 81 -31.62 22.52 -13.35
N THR A 82 -31.55 23.14 -14.53
CA THR A 82 -32.75 23.52 -15.31
C THR A 82 -33.46 22.35 -16.00
N MET A 83 -32.75 21.26 -16.29
CA MET A 83 -33.27 20.12 -17.05
C MET A 83 -34.33 19.30 -16.30
N THR A 84 -35.27 18.73 -17.05
CA THR A 84 -36.26 17.78 -16.51
C THR A 84 -35.58 16.47 -16.06
N PRO A 85 -36.21 15.65 -15.18
CA PRO A 85 -35.61 14.39 -14.71
C PRO A 85 -35.18 13.45 -15.83
N ASP A 86 -35.98 13.35 -16.91
CA ASP A 86 -35.68 12.52 -18.08
C ASP A 86 -34.47 13.07 -18.86
N GLN A 87 -34.42 14.39 -19.10
CA GLN A 87 -33.29 15.05 -19.76
C GLN A 87 -32.00 14.91 -18.93
N ARG A 88 -32.08 14.98 -17.60
CA ARG A 88 -30.94 14.70 -16.71
C ARG A 88 -30.49 13.25 -16.84
N GLN A 89 -31.42 12.29 -16.95
CA GLN A 89 -31.05 10.88 -17.19
C GLN A 89 -30.42 10.66 -18.56
N ASP A 90 -30.87 11.34 -19.61
CA ASP A 90 -30.23 11.27 -20.93
C ASP A 90 -28.85 11.96 -20.94
N VAL A 91 -28.68 13.08 -20.23
CA VAL A 91 -27.35 13.70 -20.05
C VAL A 91 -26.43 12.83 -19.19
N ILE A 92 -26.94 12.16 -18.15
CA ILE A 92 -26.16 11.18 -17.37
C ILE A 92 -25.77 9.98 -18.23
N ARG A 93 -26.68 9.46 -19.07
CA ARG A 93 -26.36 8.41 -20.06
C ARG A 93 -25.33 8.90 -21.08
N LEU A 94 -25.46 10.12 -21.59
CA LEU A 94 -24.51 10.72 -22.53
C LEU A 94 -23.15 11.03 -21.88
N LEU A 95 -23.10 11.37 -20.60
CA LEU A 95 -21.87 11.52 -19.82
C LEU A 95 -21.22 10.16 -19.53
N GLN A 96 -22.01 9.13 -19.22
CA GLN A 96 -21.55 7.74 -19.12
C GLN A 96 -21.02 7.22 -20.47
N LEU A 97 -21.63 7.64 -21.58
CA LEU A 97 -21.17 7.39 -22.95
C LEU A 97 -19.97 8.26 -23.36
N ARG A 98 -19.78 9.46 -22.79
CA ARG A 98 -18.57 10.29 -22.98
C ARG A 98 -17.39 9.84 -22.12
N THR A 99 -17.62 9.25 -20.94
CA THR A 99 -16.60 8.41 -20.27
C THR A 99 -16.32 7.10 -21.03
N ALA A 100 -17.07 6.85 -22.12
CA ALA A 100 -16.82 5.82 -23.11
C ALA A 100 -16.48 6.39 -24.50
N GLU A 101 -16.06 7.66 -24.61
CA GLU A 101 -15.03 7.95 -25.60
C GLU A 101 -13.81 7.10 -25.22
N PRO A 102 -13.17 6.40 -26.17
CA PRO A 102 -11.86 5.87 -25.90
C PRO A 102 -10.94 7.08 -25.70
N GLU A 103 -10.60 7.37 -24.44
CA GLU A 103 -9.21 7.77 -24.17
C GLU A 103 -8.35 6.91 -25.08
N VAL A 104 -7.42 7.53 -25.83
CA VAL A 104 -6.32 6.79 -26.45
C VAL A 104 -5.52 6.24 -25.27
N ARG A 105 -5.97 5.08 -24.76
CA ARG A 105 -5.72 4.59 -23.41
C ARG A 105 -4.22 4.41 -23.29
N ALA A 106 -3.58 5.44 -22.74
CA ALA A 106 -2.17 5.69 -23.02
C ALA A 106 -1.39 4.42 -22.65
N LYS A 107 -0.82 3.76 -23.67
CA LYS A 107 -0.37 2.36 -23.58
C LYS A 107 0.41 2.21 -22.26
N PRO A 108 -0.04 1.34 -21.33
CA PRO A 108 0.44 1.37 -19.96
C PRO A 108 1.96 1.21 -19.96
N TYR A 109 2.64 2.04 -19.18
CA TYR A 109 4.09 2.26 -19.33
C TYR A 109 4.85 0.93 -19.23
N THR A 110 5.83 0.73 -20.10
CA THR A 110 6.61 -0.52 -20.17
C THR A 110 8.09 -0.20 -20.06
N LEU A 111 8.90 -1.20 -19.71
CA LEU A 111 10.37 -1.07 -19.72
C LEU A 111 10.98 -1.17 -21.13
N GLU A 112 10.18 -0.97 -22.20
CA GLU A 112 10.62 -1.05 -23.60
C GLU A 112 11.77 -0.06 -23.88
N GLU A 113 11.58 1.23 -23.58
CA GLU A 113 12.60 2.28 -23.73
C GLU A 113 13.86 2.00 -22.88
N PHE A 114 13.65 1.68 -21.61
CA PHE A 114 14.72 1.37 -20.65
C PHE A 114 15.56 0.16 -21.09
N SER A 115 14.95 -0.81 -21.77
CA SER A 115 15.64 -2.01 -22.21
C SER A 115 16.72 -1.76 -23.26
N TYR A 116 16.58 -0.73 -24.11
CA TYR A 116 17.57 -0.45 -25.15
C TYR A 116 18.94 -0.08 -24.54
N ASP A 117 18.92 0.76 -23.52
CA ASP A 117 20.12 1.26 -22.85
C ASP A 117 20.65 0.30 -21.78
N TYR A 118 19.77 -0.33 -21.00
CA TYR A 118 20.17 -1.06 -19.79
C TYR A 118 20.01 -2.59 -19.86
N PHE A 119 19.20 -3.16 -20.76
CA PHE A 119 19.04 -4.62 -20.85
C PHE A 119 20.08 -5.23 -21.80
N ARG A 120 20.52 -6.45 -21.50
CA ARG A 120 21.39 -7.23 -22.37
C ARG A 120 20.82 -7.38 -23.78
N SER A 121 21.70 -7.44 -24.78
CA SER A 121 21.27 -7.77 -26.14
C SER A 121 20.62 -9.16 -26.17
N PRO A 122 19.54 -9.36 -26.95
CA PRO A 122 19.04 -10.69 -27.27
C PRO A 122 20.14 -11.55 -27.89
N PRO A 123 20.15 -12.88 -27.68
CA PRO A 123 21.10 -13.77 -28.34
C PRO A 123 21.01 -13.61 -29.86
N LYS A 124 22.12 -13.27 -30.51
CA LYS A 124 22.18 -13.26 -31.98
C LYS A 124 22.05 -14.71 -32.46
N HIS A 125 20.88 -15.09 -32.97
CA HIS A 125 20.69 -16.42 -33.54
C HIS A 125 21.64 -16.62 -34.73
N THR A 126 22.62 -17.51 -34.58
CA THR A 126 23.31 -18.11 -35.72
C THR A 126 22.27 -18.79 -36.60
N LEU A 127 22.32 -18.56 -37.92
CA LEU A 127 21.31 -19.00 -38.89
C LEU A 127 21.37 -20.52 -39.12
N SER A 128 20.90 -21.32 -38.16
CA SER A 128 20.89 -22.78 -38.27
C SER A 128 19.82 -23.43 -37.38
N ARG A 129 18.55 -23.32 -37.79
CA ARG A 129 17.50 -24.35 -37.62
C ARG A 129 16.22 -23.96 -38.38
N VAL A 130 16.16 -24.40 -39.63
CA VAL A 130 14.88 -24.79 -40.25
C VAL A 130 14.35 -25.97 -39.42
N MET A 131 13.04 -26.05 -39.18
CA MET A 131 12.38 -26.98 -38.24
C MET A 131 12.53 -26.64 -36.74
N VAL A 132 11.98 -25.49 -36.34
CA VAL A 132 11.23 -25.40 -35.06
C VAL A 132 9.87 -24.77 -35.38
N SER A 133 8.83 -25.26 -34.73
CA SER A 133 7.41 -24.92 -34.95
C SER A 133 7.08 -23.44 -34.71
N LYS A 134 5.92 -23.00 -35.21
CA LYS A 134 5.40 -21.61 -35.15
C LYS A 134 5.31 -21.06 -33.71
N ALA A 135 6.41 -20.48 -33.22
CA ALA A 135 6.46 -19.66 -32.02
C ALA A 135 7.54 -18.57 -32.18
N ARG A 136 7.24 -17.55 -33.01
CA ARG A 136 8.12 -16.38 -33.21
C ARG A 136 7.32 -15.08 -33.09
N GLY A 137 6.91 -14.76 -31.86
CA GLY A 137 6.91 -13.36 -31.45
C GLY A 137 8.36 -12.86 -31.43
N LYS A 138 8.59 -11.56 -31.70
CA LYS A 138 9.89 -10.96 -31.40
C LYS A 138 10.13 -11.10 -29.90
N ASP A 139 11.26 -11.69 -29.50
CA ASP A 139 11.51 -12.09 -28.11
C ASP A 139 11.79 -10.84 -27.24
N ARG A 140 10.71 -10.24 -26.73
CA ARG A 140 10.72 -8.98 -25.97
C ARG A 140 11.25 -9.24 -24.57
N LEU A 141 12.54 -8.97 -24.36
CA LEU A 141 13.18 -9.17 -23.05
C LEU A 141 12.49 -8.40 -21.91
N TRP A 142 11.78 -7.31 -22.18
CA TRP A 142 11.03 -6.49 -21.22
C TRP A 142 9.54 -6.89 -21.00
N SER A 143 9.03 -7.89 -21.72
CA SER A 143 7.63 -8.35 -21.66
C SER A 143 7.52 -9.74 -21.03
N HIS A 144 6.35 -10.11 -20.52
CA HIS A 144 6.11 -11.36 -19.78
C HIS A 144 6.52 -12.60 -20.59
N THR A 145 7.21 -13.56 -19.95
CA THR A 145 7.58 -14.85 -20.56
C THR A 145 7.24 -16.04 -19.66
N ARG A 146 7.29 -17.24 -20.22
CA ARG A 146 7.22 -18.53 -19.50
C ARG A 146 8.51 -19.34 -19.61
N GLU A 147 9.57 -18.77 -20.19
CA GLU A 147 10.89 -19.40 -20.26
C GLU A 147 11.82 -18.81 -19.18
N PRO A 148 12.57 -19.64 -18.43
CA PRO A 148 13.51 -19.15 -17.42
C PRO A 148 14.67 -18.39 -18.06
N LEU A 149 15.12 -17.31 -17.40
CA LEU A 149 16.32 -16.58 -17.82
C LEU A 149 17.56 -17.47 -17.70
N LYS A 150 18.38 -17.47 -18.76
CA LYS A 150 19.72 -18.08 -18.77
C LYS A 150 20.84 -17.11 -18.36
N GLN A 151 20.53 -15.81 -18.37
CA GLN A 151 21.40 -14.70 -18.00
C GLN A 151 20.51 -13.55 -17.49
N ALA A 152 21.02 -12.78 -16.52
CA ALA A 152 20.37 -11.58 -15.97
C ALA A 152 19.89 -10.60 -17.06
N LEU A 153 18.88 -9.79 -16.76
CA LEU A 153 18.35 -8.80 -17.69
C LEU A 153 19.30 -7.62 -17.86
N LEU A 154 19.88 -7.10 -16.78
CA LEU A 154 20.68 -5.87 -16.82
C LEU A 154 22.12 -6.10 -17.30
N LYS A 155 22.59 -5.24 -18.23
CA LYS A 155 23.99 -5.23 -18.74
C LYS A 155 25.01 -5.15 -17.60
N LYS A 156 24.70 -4.39 -16.53
CA LYS A 156 25.59 -4.17 -15.37
C LYS A 156 25.95 -5.44 -14.58
N ILE A 157 25.16 -6.50 -14.71
CA ILE A 157 25.32 -7.75 -13.94
C ILE A 157 26.12 -8.79 -14.72
N LEU A 158 26.12 -8.74 -16.06
CA LEU A 158 26.77 -9.75 -16.91
C LEU A 158 28.28 -9.90 -16.71
N GLY A 159 28.94 -8.91 -16.10
CA GLY A 159 30.37 -8.99 -15.75
C GLY A 159 30.67 -9.91 -14.56
N SER A 160 29.65 -10.32 -13.78
CA SER A 160 29.79 -11.24 -12.65
C SER A 160 28.92 -12.47 -12.87
N GLU A 161 29.56 -13.63 -13.02
CA GLU A 161 28.87 -14.92 -13.19
C GLU A 161 28.05 -15.29 -11.95
N GLU A 162 28.58 -15.02 -10.75
CA GLU A 162 27.90 -15.24 -9.47
C GLU A 162 26.60 -14.42 -9.37
N LEU A 163 26.65 -13.11 -9.61
CA LEU A 163 25.45 -12.26 -9.58
C LEU A 163 24.47 -12.63 -10.71
N SER A 164 24.95 -13.01 -11.89
CA SER A 164 24.06 -13.49 -12.96
C SER A 164 23.41 -14.84 -12.60
N GLN A 165 24.08 -15.70 -11.85
CA GLN A 165 23.50 -16.96 -11.37
C GLN A 165 22.44 -16.72 -10.30
N GLU A 166 22.71 -15.84 -9.32
CA GLU A 166 21.70 -15.44 -8.33
C GLU A 166 20.47 -14.80 -9.00
N ALA A 167 20.66 -13.88 -9.95
CA ALA A 167 19.59 -13.27 -10.72
C ALA A 167 18.72 -14.30 -11.47
N CYS A 168 19.34 -15.33 -12.04
CA CYS A 168 18.63 -16.42 -12.72
C CYS A 168 17.87 -17.32 -11.72
N MET A 169 18.43 -17.59 -10.54
CA MET A 169 17.77 -18.38 -9.49
C MET A 169 16.56 -17.66 -8.91
N ALA A 170 16.68 -16.36 -8.62
CA ALA A 170 15.55 -15.52 -8.20
C ALA A 170 14.42 -15.53 -9.24
N PHE A 171 14.76 -15.35 -10.53
CA PHE A 171 13.80 -15.43 -11.63
C PHE A 171 13.10 -16.79 -11.72
N ILE A 172 13.84 -17.89 -11.50
CA ILE A 172 13.30 -19.25 -11.48
C ILE A 172 12.30 -19.47 -10.33
N ASP A 173 12.40 -18.73 -9.23
CA ASP A 173 11.40 -18.75 -8.14
C ASP A 173 10.21 -17.78 -8.37
N ILE A 174 10.32 -16.89 -9.36
CA ILE A 174 9.23 -16.09 -9.95
C ILE A 174 8.45 -16.86 -11.05
N HIS A 175 9.04 -17.85 -11.76
CA HIS A 175 8.60 -18.34 -13.10
C HIS A 175 8.24 -19.82 -13.33
N VAL A 176 7.36 -20.06 -14.34
CA VAL A 176 6.99 -21.39 -14.87
C VAL A 176 8.06 -22.11 -15.68
N HIS A 177 7.84 -23.42 -15.80
CA HIS A 177 7.55 -24.03 -17.10
C HIS A 177 6.64 -25.27 -16.92
N TRP A 178 5.64 -25.50 -17.78
CA TRP A 178 4.86 -26.76 -17.78
C TRP A 178 5.64 -27.83 -18.57
N VAL A 179 6.24 -28.82 -17.90
CA VAL A 179 6.70 -30.05 -18.57
C VAL A 179 5.79 -31.20 -18.12
N GLY A 180 4.89 -31.61 -19.00
CA GLY A 180 3.92 -32.66 -18.71
C GLY A 180 3.19 -33.16 -19.95
N THR A 181 3.94 -33.59 -20.97
CA THR A 181 3.35 -34.32 -22.11
C THR A 181 2.45 -35.44 -21.59
N ALA A 182 1.15 -35.36 -21.89
CA ALA A 182 0.16 -36.29 -21.38
C ALA A 182 0.41 -37.70 -21.95
N THR A 183 1.01 -38.59 -21.16
CA THR A 183 1.18 -40.01 -21.54
C THR A 183 1.15 -40.95 -20.32
N SER A 184 0.47 -40.57 -19.24
CA SER A 184 0.04 -41.54 -18.21
C SER A 184 -1.16 -41.02 -17.39
N PRO A 185 -2.34 -41.68 -17.42
CA PRO A 185 -3.53 -41.21 -16.69
C PRO A 185 -3.57 -41.56 -15.19
N SER A 186 -2.51 -42.12 -14.61
CA SER A 186 -2.57 -42.80 -13.29
C SER A 186 -1.51 -42.33 -12.29
N LEU A 187 -1.51 -41.04 -11.95
CA LEU A 187 -1.17 -40.56 -10.61
C LEU A 187 -1.63 -39.10 -10.42
N THR A 188 -2.78 -38.89 -9.78
CA THR A 188 -3.33 -37.54 -9.54
C THR A 188 -2.67 -36.91 -8.32
N ILE A 189 -1.51 -36.28 -8.52
CA ILE A 189 -0.92 -35.33 -7.56
C ILE A 189 -0.89 -33.96 -8.26
N PRO A 190 -1.59 -32.94 -7.77
CA PRO A 190 -1.54 -31.61 -8.37
C PRO A 190 -0.11 -31.03 -8.25
N PRO A 191 0.48 -30.49 -9.33
CA PRO A 191 1.80 -29.89 -9.26
C PRO A 191 1.78 -28.65 -8.35
N VAL A 192 2.69 -28.60 -7.37
CA VAL A 192 2.80 -27.47 -6.44
C VAL A 192 3.31 -26.26 -7.19
N LEU A 193 2.63 -25.12 -7.05
CA LEU A 193 2.96 -23.89 -7.79
C LEU A 193 4.02 -23.05 -7.06
N LYS A 194 4.99 -22.47 -7.77
CA LYS A 194 5.81 -21.35 -7.24
C LYS A 194 5.04 -20.02 -7.31
N TYR A 195 5.65 -18.92 -6.84
CA TYR A 195 4.91 -17.77 -6.32
C TYR A 195 3.85 -17.23 -7.28
N MET A 196 4.16 -17.04 -8.57
CA MET A 196 3.20 -16.51 -9.55
C MET A 196 2.18 -17.53 -10.11
N GLY A 197 2.02 -18.72 -9.50
CA GLY A 197 1.31 -19.84 -10.14
C GLY A 197 2.13 -20.50 -11.24
N ASP A 198 3.35 -19.99 -11.34
CA ASP A 198 4.28 -20.12 -12.40
C ASP A 198 5.45 -20.91 -11.78
N TYR A 199 5.27 -22.22 -11.61
CA TYR A 199 6.25 -23.32 -11.74
C TYR A 199 5.70 -24.60 -11.10
N PRO A 200 5.76 -25.77 -11.76
CA PRO A 200 5.45 -27.04 -11.11
C PRO A 200 6.66 -27.54 -10.29
N SER A 201 6.65 -27.27 -8.99
CA SER A 201 7.59 -27.84 -8.02
C SER A 201 7.16 -29.24 -7.59
N LYS A 202 8.12 -30.16 -7.44
CA LYS A 202 7.91 -31.47 -6.79
C LYS A 202 7.93 -31.38 -5.25
N ARG A 203 8.38 -30.26 -4.70
CA ARG A 203 8.49 -30.02 -3.25
C ARG A 203 7.66 -28.83 -2.86
N MET A 204 6.75 -29.02 -1.91
CA MET A 204 6.05 -27.92 -1.27
C MET A 204 7.04 -27.17 -0.38
N ARG A 205 7.48 -26.00 -0.84
CA ARG A 205 8.23 -25.01 -0.04
C ARG A 205 7.21 -24.14 0.69
N SER A 206 7.56 -23.63 1.87
CA SER A 206 6.75 -22.55 2.47
C SER A 206 6.76 -21.32 1.56
N VAL A 207 5.71 -20.50 1.61
CA VAL A 207 5.66 -19.26 0.80
C VAL A 207 6.84 -18.33 1.17
N ASN A 208 7.20 -18.31 2.45
CA ASN A 208 8.34 -17.57 2.97
C ASN A 208 9.68 -18.01 2.33
N GLU A 209 9.91 -19.32 2.15
CA GLU A 209 11.11 -19.83 1.44
C GLU A 209 11.19 -19.32 0.00
N LEU A 210 10.05 -19.15 -0.69
CA LEU A 210 10.04 -18.60 -2.05
C LEU A 210 10.41 -17.11 -2.05
N THR A 211 9.81 -16.32 -1.15
CA THR A 211 10.15 -14.89 -1.03
C THR A 211 11.59 -14.68 -0.54
N ASP A 212 12.12 -15.58 0.28
CA ASP A 212 13.54 -15.57 0.69
C ASP A 212 14.45 -15.68 -0.54
N GLN A 213 14.26 -16.71 -1.38
CA GLN A 213 15.09 -16.91 -2.58
C GLN A 213 14.97 -15.77 -3.61
N ILE A 214 13.80 -15.11 -3.69
CA ILE A 214 13.59 -13.97 -4.59
C ILE A 214 14.34 -12.71 -4.11
N PHE A 215 14.35 -12.44 -2.79
CA PHE A 215 14.85 -11.15 -2.26
C PHE A 215 16.21 -11.21 -1.56
N GLU A 216 16.68 -12.37 -1.11
CA GLU A 216 17.92 -12.49 -0.32
C GLU A 216 19.17 -12.01 -1.07
N GLY A 217 19.31 -12.35 -2.36
CA GLY A 217 20.43 -11.85 -3.20
C GLY A 217 20.38 -10.34 -3.39
N ALA A 218 19.19 -9.78 -3.67
CA ALA A 218 18.97 -8.34 -3.83
C ALA A 218 19.24 -7.53 -2.55
N LEU A 219 19.04 -8.13 -1.38
CA LEU A 219 19.36 -7.49 -0.10
C LEU A 219 20.87 -7.49 0.20
N LYS A 220 21.61 -8.50 -0.28
CA LYS A 220 23.08 -8.60 -0.12
C LYS A 220 23.86 -7.78 -1.14
N ALA A 221 23.42 -7.74 -2.40
CA ALA A 221 24.13 -7.08 -3.49
C ALA A 221 23.27 -5.98 -4.15
N GLU A 222 23.74 -4.72 -4.10
CA GLU A 222 23.05 -3.57 -4.71
C GLU A 222 22.68 -3.80 -6.19
N PRO A 223 23.55 -4.37 -7.06
CA PRO A 223 23.22 -4.54 -8.48
C PRO A 223 21.96 -5.38 -8.71
N LEU A 224 21.67 -6.33 -7.81
CA LEU A 224 20.51 -7.22 -7.87
C LEU A 224 19.19 -6.55 -7.46
N LYS A 225 19.22 -5.37 -6.82
CA LYS A 225 18.00 -4.61 -6.48
C LYS A 225 17.24 -4.17 -7.72
N ASP A 226 17.95 -3.54 -8.66
CA ASP A 226 17.37 -3.15 -9.94
C ASP A 226 16.90 -4.38 -10.74
N GLU A 227 17.65 -5.48 -10.69
CA GLU A 227 17.31 -6.73 -11.37
C GLU A 227 15.99 -7.31 -10.85
N ALA A 228 15.80 -7.39 -9.53
CA ALA A 228 14.54 -7.81 -8.92
C ALA A 228 13.36 -6.94 -9.38
N TYR A 229 13.53 -5.61 -9.41
CA TYR A 229 12.51 -4.71 -9.95
C TYR A 229 12.20 -4.97 -11.43
N VAL A 230 13.21 -5.05 -12.30
CA VAL A 230 12.96 -5.24 -13.74
C VAL A 230 12.43 -6.63 -14.08
N GLN A 231 12.77 -7.66 -13.31
CA GLN A 231 12.19 -9.00 -13.44
C GLN A 231 10.70 -9.01 -13.06
N ILE A 232 10.31 -8.38 -11.95
CA ILE A 232 8.90 -8.28 -11.54
C ILE A 232 8.11 -7.42 -12.53
N LEU A 233 8.61 -6.25 -12.93
CA LEU A 233 7.93 -5.37 -13.90
C LEU A 233 7.79 -6.01 -15.29
N LYS A 234 8.79 -6.79 -15.72
CA LYS A 234 8.71 -7.62 -16.93
C LYS A 234 7.53 -8.59 -16.85
N GLN A 235 7.37 -9.29 -15.73
CA GLN A 235 6.31 -10.27 -15.53
C GLN A 235 4.92 -9.68 -15.31
N LEU A 236 4.83 -8.38 -15.03
CA LEU A 236 3.60 -7.59 -15.05
C LEU A 236 3.34 -6.88 -16.39
N THR A 237 4.22 -7.01 -17.38
CA THR A 237 4.08 -6.38 -18.71
C THR A 237 3.55 -7.38 -19.72
N ASP A 238 2.41 -7.08 -20.36
CA ASP A 238 1.72 -7.98 -21.32
C ASP A 238 1.39 -9.39 -20.77
N ASN A 239 1.19 -9.51 -19.45
CA ASN A 239 0.79 -10.78 -18.83
C ASN A 239 -0.72 -11.03 -19.04
N HIS A 240 -1.08 -12.10 -19.74
CA HIS A 240 -2.47 -12.48 -20.00
C HIS A 240 -3.04 -13.49 -18.99
N ILE A 241 -2.25 -13.91 -17.99
CA ILE A 241 -2.65 -14.87 -16.97
C ILE A 241 -3.02 -14.10 -15.70
N ARG A 242 -4.32 -13.87 -15.49
CA ARG A 242 -4.81 -13.08 -14.34
C ARG A 242 -4.23 -13.52 -12.99
N TYR A 243 -4.16 -14.84 -12.74
CA TYR A 243 -3.58 -15.38 -11.49
C TYR A 243 -2.10 -14.97 -11.32
N SER A 244 -1.32 -15.08 -12.39
CA SER A 244 0.09 -14.69 -12.40
C SER A 244 0.23 -13.19 -12.17
N GLU A 245 -0.54 -12.36 -12.89
CA GLU A 245 -0.53 -10.92 -12.70
C GLU A 245 -0.84 -10.52 -11.25
N GLU A 246 -1.90 -11.07 -10.65
CA GLU A 246 -2.27 -10.82 -9.24
C GLU A 246 -1.13 -11.17 -8.26
N ARG A 247 -0.39 -12.26 -8.51
CA ARG A 247 0.78 -12.65 -7.71
C ARG A 247 2.02 -11.80 -7.98
N GLY A 248 2.22 -11.34 -9.21
CA GLY A 248 3.29 -10.40 -9.56
C GLY A 248 3.11 -9.06 -8.84
N TRP A 249 1.87 -8.62 -8.65
CA TRP A 249 1.54 -7.43 -7.87
C TRP A 249 1.83 -7.61 -6.37
N GLU A 250 1.58 -8.79 -5.79
CA GLU A 250 2.01 -9.13 -4.42
C GLU A 250 3.54 -9.03 -4.28
N LEU A 251 4.30 -9.59 -5.23
CA LEU A 251 5.76 -9.50 -5.24
C LEU A 251 6.26 -8.04 -5.37
N LEU A 252 5.60 -7.20 -6.17
CA LEU A 252 5.95 -5.78 -6.30
C LEU A 252 5.65 -5.00 -5.01
N TRP A 253 4.56 -5.33 -4.33
CA TRP A 253 4.21 -4.73 -3.04
C TRP A 253 5.19 -5.13 -1.93
N LEU A 254 5.67 -6.38 -1.92
CA LEU A 254 6.75 -6.82 -1.04
C LEU A 254 8.06 -6.08 -1.36
N CYS A 255 8.48 -6.09 -2.63
CA CYS A 255 9.72 -5.45 -3.11
C CYS A 255 9.80 -3.96 -2.74
N THR A 256 8.72 -3.20 -2.96
CA THR A 256 8.63 -1.76 -2.63
C THR A 256 8.68 -1.45 -1.14
N GLY A 257 8.49 -2.44 -0.26
CA GLY A 257 8.70 -2.31 1.18
C GLY A 257 10.10 -2.72 1.67
N LEU A 258 10.91 -3.37 0.83
CA LEU A 258 12.27 -3.82 1.19
C LEU A 258 13.33 -2.78 0.84
N PHE A 259 13.35 -2.32 -0.41
CA PHE A 259 14.36 -1.39 -0.89
C PHE A 259 13.84 -0.57 -2.09
N PRO A 260 14.29 0.69 -2.25
CA PRO A 260 14.03 1.43 -3.47
C PRO A 260 14.89 0.89 -4.63
N PRO A 261 14.46 1.09 -5.89
CA PRO A 261 15.31 0.92 -7.07
C PRO A 261 16.35 2.05 -7.13
N SER A 262 17.37 1.90 -7.98
CA SER A 262 18.37 2.95 -8.22
C SER A 262 17.74 4.23 -8.80
N ASN A 263 18.43 5.36 -8.66
CA ASN A 263 18.00 6.66 -9.19
C ASN A 263 17.75 6.63 -10.72
N ILE A 264 18.38 5.71 -11.44
CA ILE A 264 18.21 5.52 -12.89
C ILE A 264 16.88 4.80 -13.18
N LEU A 265 16.55 3.75 -12.42
CA LEU A 265 15.35 2.93 -12.62
C LEU A 265 14.09 3.55 -11.97
N LEU A 266 14.26 4.35 -10.90
CA LEU A 266 13.16 4.95 -10.13
C LEU A 266 12.10 5.68 -10.97
N PRO A 267 12.44 6.55 -11.95
CA PRO A 267 11.44 7.24 -12.77
C PRO A 267 10.65 6.30 -13.69
N HIS A 268 11.20 5.14 -14.02
CA HIS A 268 10.52 4.12 -14.84
C HIS A 268 9.55 3.29 -13.99
N VAL A 269 9.94 2.92 -12.76
CA VAL A 269 9.06 2.24 -11.79
C VAL A 269 7.89 3.15 -11.38
N GLN A 270 8.14 4.44 -11.14
CA GLN A 270 7.08 5.40 -10.84
C GLN A 270 6.09 5.55 -12.00
N ARG A 271 6.56 5.71 -13.26
CA ARG A 271 5.69 5.75 -14.45
C ARG A 271 4.92 4.44 -14.66
N PHE A 272 5.56 3.29 -14.42
CA PHE A 272 4.92 1.97 -14.49
C PHE A 272 3.70 1.88 -13.55
N LEU A 273 3.89 2.25 -12.29
CA LEU A 273 2.83 2.26 -11.27
C LEU A 273 1.76 3.33 -11.57
N GLN A 274 2.16 4.55 -11.94
CA GLN A 274 1.23 5.65 -12.25
C GLN A 274 0.31 5.35 -13.43
N SER A 275 0.80 4.64 -14.45
CA SER A 275 -0.03 4.19 -15.59
C SER A 275 -0.97 3.01 -15.25
N ARG A 276 -0.80 2.39 -14.08
CA ARG A 276 -1.59 1.24 -13.59
C ARG A 276 -2.31 1.52 -12.27
N LYS A 277 -2.66 2.79 -11.99
CA LYS A 277 -3.43 3.20 -10.80
C LYS A 277 -4.77 2.47 -10.60
N HIS A 278 -5.32 1.85 -11.64
CA HIS A 278 -6.53 1.02 -11.57
C HIS A 278 -6.29 -0.38 -10.97
N CYS A 279 -5.03 -0.82 -10.87
CA CYS A 279 -4.65 -2.04 -10.17
C CYS A 279 -4.60 -1.76 -8.65
N PRO A 280 -5.27 -2.56 -7.80
CA PRO A 280 -5.46 -2.22 -6.38
C PRO A 280 -4.18 -1.87 -5.61
N LEU A 281 -3.09 -2.62 -5.85
CA LEU A 281 -1.83 -2.45 -5.12
C LEU A 281 -0.92 -1.33 -5.67
N ALA A 282 -1.27 -0.69 -6.79
CA ALA A 282 -0.38 0.27 -7.46
C ALA A 282 -0.16 1.56 -6.64
N ILE A 283 -1.18 2.00 -5.90
CA ILE A 283 -1.12 3.21 -5.05
C ILE A 283 -0.29 2.91 -3.79
N ASP A 284 -0.55 1.79 -3.12
CA ASP A 284 0.25 1.31 -1.98
C ASP A 284 1.73 1.12 -2.36
N CYS A 285 2.02 0.54 -3.53
CA CYS A 285 3.39 0.40 -4.03
C CYS A 285 4.09 1.77 -4.20
N LEU A 286 3.39 2.80 -4.68
CA LEU A 286 3.93 4.16 -4.77
C LEU A 286 4.19 4.75 -3.38
N GLN A 287 3.29 4.57 -2.42
CA GLN A 287 3.48 5.06 -1.05
C GLN A 287 4.64 4.35 -0.33
N ARG A 288 4.71 3.02 -0.43
CA ARG A 288 5.77 2.19 0.15
C ARG A 288 7.13 2.54 -0.44
N LEU A 289 7.21 2.75 -1.76
CA LEU A 289 8.41 3.24 -2.44
C LEU A 289 8.90 4.59 -1.88
N GLN A 290 8.01 5.54 -1.59
CA GLN A 290 8.38 6.81 -0.94
C GLN A 290 8.90 6.61 0.49
N LYS A 291 8.32 5.67 1.24
CA LYS A 291 8.78 5.32 2.61
C LYS A 291 10.13 4.61 2.58
N ALA A 292 10.37 3.70 1.63
CA ALA A 292 11.67 3.04 1.43
C ALA A 292 12.79 4.02 1.06
N LEU A 293 12.49 5.04 0.23
CA LEU A 293 13.42 6.14 -0.08
C LEU A 293 13.79 6.99 1.16
N ARG A 294 12.85 7.19 2.10
CA ARG A 294 13.08 7.96 3.33
C ARG A 294 13.75 7.16 4.44
N ASN A 295 13.31 5.92 4.65
CA ASN A 295 13.70 5.11 5.81
C ASN A 295 14.95 4.27 5.53
N GLY A 296 15.29 4.02 4.26
CA GLY A 296 16.42 3.20 3.82
C GLY A 296 16.01 1.76 3.46
N SER A 297 17.00 0.98 3.02
CA SER A 297 16.85 -0.44 2.70
C SER A 297 16.72 -1.29 3.97
N ARG A 298 15.79 -2.25 3.96
CA ARG A 298 15.77 -3.43 4.85
C ARG A 298 17.05 -4.26 4.68
N LYS A 299 17.35 -5.08 5.68
CA LYS A 299 18.49 -6.01 5.73
C LYS A 299 18.09 -7.47 5.49
N TYR A 300 16.86 -7.87 5.83
CA TYR A 300 16.37 -9.24 5.71
C TYR A 300 15.14 -9.33 4.78
N PRO A 301 14.87 -10.52 4.19
CA PRO A 301 13.68 -10.76 3.38
C PRO A 301 12.37 -10.48 4.15
N PRO A 302 11.22 -10.41 3.45
CA PRO A 302 9.92 -10.19 4.08
C PRO A 302 9.66 -11.20 5.20
N HIS A 303 9.10 -10.74 6.30
CA HIS A 303 8.63 -11.62 7.36
C HIS A 303 7.34 -12.34 6.93
N LEU A 304 7.08 -13.54 7.45
CA LEU A 304 5.92 -14.36 7.09
C LEU A 304 4.60 -13.57 7.15
N VAL A 305 4.41 -12.75 8.19
CA VAL A 305 3.24 -11.88 8.37
C VAL A 305 3.07 -10.86 7.23
N GLU A 306 4.17 -10.33 6.67
CA GLU A 306 4.14 -9.42 5.51
C GLU A 306 3.67 -10.16 4.25
N VAL A 307 4.03 -11.44 4.12
CA VAL A 307 3.67 -12.31 3.00
C VAL A 307 2.21 -12.79 3.11
N GLU A 308 1.79 -13.25 4.29
CA GLU A 308 0.42 -13.72 4.53
C GLU A 308 -0.61 -12.60 4.34
N ALA A 309 -0.34 -11.40 4.86
CA ALA A 309 -1.22 -10.24 4.70
C ALA A 309 -1.51 -9.93 3.21
N ILE A 310 -0.46 -9.81 2.39
CA ILE A 310 -0.64 -9.46 0.98
C ILE A 310 -1.29 -10.60 0.17
N GLN A 311 -1.07 -11.86 0.56
CA GLN A 311 -1.79 -13.01 -0.02
C GLN A 311 -3.28 -13.04 0.35
N HIS A 312 -3.64 -12.58 1.55
CA HIS A 312 -5.03 -12.33 1.97
C HIS A 312 -5.59 -11.00 1.44
N LYS A 313 -4.85 -10.32 0.55
CA LYS A 313 -5.21 -9.03 -0.08
C LYS A 313 -5.38 -7.87 0.91
N THR A 314 -4.76 -7.94 2.09
CA THR A 314 -4.72 -6.84 3.06
C THR A 314 -3.35 -6.15 3.04
N THR A 315 -3.33 -4.82 2.85
CA THR A 315 -2.08 -4.03 2.86
C THR A 315 -1.74 -3.47 4.24
N GLN A 316 -2.72 -3.43 5.16
CA GLN A 316 -2.52 -3.10 6.57
C GLN A 316 -2.15 -4.35 7.36
N ILE A 317 -1.16 -4.24 8.26
CA ILE A 317 -0.70 -5.33 9.12
C ILE A 317 -0.83 -4.88 10.56
N PHE A 318 -1.55 -5.65 11.38
CA PHE A 318 -1.66 -5.39 12.81
C PHE A 318 -0.81 -6.37 13.61
N HIS A 319 0.05 -5.86 14.49
CA HIS A 319 0.86 -6.65 15.39
C HIS A 319 0.39 -6.47 16.84
N LYS A 320 0.10 -7.58 17.51
CA LYS A 320 -0.23 -7.61 18.94
C LYS A 320 1.00 -7.26 19.78
N VAL A 321 0.83 -6.35 20.74
CA VAL A 321 1.84 -5.92 21.71
C VAL A 321 1.28 -6.13 23.11
N TYR A 322 2.06 -6.77 23.96
CA TYR A 322 1.73 -7.10 25.34
C TYR A 322 2.33 -6.07 26.30
N PHE A 323 1.63 -5.82 27.40
CA PHE A 323 2.02 -4.87 28.44
C PHE A 323 2.25 -5.56 29.80
N PRO A 324 2.94 -4.91 30.77
CA PRO A 324 3.22 -5.51 32.07
C PRO A 324 2.01 -5.76 32.98
N ASP A 325 0.87 -5.15 32.68
CA ASP A 325 -0.41 -5.27 33.41
C ASP A 325 -1.26 -6.48 32.94
N ASP A 326 -0.65 -7.43 32.25
CA ASP A 326 -1.25 -8.58 31.55
C ASP A 326 -2.28 -8.21 30.45
N THR A 327 -2.32 -6.94 30.01
CA THR A 327 -3.13 -6.52 28.85
C THR A 327 -2.35 -6.59 27.53
N ASP A 328 -3.08 -6.47 26.41
CA ASP A 328 -2.51 -6.36 25.08
C ASP A 328 -3.36 -5.49 24.16
N GLU A 329 -2.72 -4.83 23.19
CA GLU A 329 -3.38 -4.13 22.10
C GLU A 329 -2.75 -4.48 20.74
N ALA A 330 -3.52 -4.33 19.65
CA ALA A 330 -3.05 -4.53 18.29
C ALA A 330 -2.70 -3.20 17.61
N PHE A 331 -1.48 -3.08 17.10
CA PHE A 331 -0.94 -1.87 16.50
C PHE A 331 -0.66 -2.05 15.02
N GLU A 332 -0.98 -1.04 14.21
CA GLU A 332 -0.60 -1.05 12.79
C GLU A 332 0.93 -0.92 12.64
N VAL A 333 1.52 -1.82 11.85
CA VAL A 333 2.94 -1.86 11.53
C VAL A 333 3.14 -1.98 10.03
N GLU A 334 4.24 -1.41 9.54
CA GLU A 334 4.59 -1.41 8.13
C GLU A 334 5.97 -2.05 7.91
N SER A 335 6.23 -2.47 6.67
CA SER A 335 7.55 -2.96 6.25
C SER A 335 8.70 -1.98 6.53
N SER A 336 8.41 -0.67 6.61
CA SER A 336 9.37 0.40 6.91
C SER A 336 9.38 0.89 8.35
N THR A 337 8.57 0.32 9.25
CA THR A 337 8.47 0.74 10.66
C THR A 337 9.76 0.40 11.44
N LYS A 338 10.38 1.41 12.05
CA LYS A 338 11.51 1.21 12.98
C LYS A 338 11.00 1.09 14.41
N ALA A 339 11.80 0.46 15.27
CA ALA A 339 11.40 0.20 16.66
C ALA A 339 11.05 1.49 17.43
N LYS A 340 11.78 2.59 17.21
CA LYS A 340 11.46 3.90 17.82
C LYS A 340 10.12 4.48 17.36
N ASP A 341 9.79 4.36 16.07
CA ASP A 341 8.55 4.88 15.51
C ASP A 341 7.36 4.09 16.07
N PHE A 342 7.56 2.77 16.22
CA PHE A 342 6.60 1.88 16.88
C PHE A 342 6.44 2.20 18.38
N CYS A 343 7.53 2.42 19.12
CA CYS A 343 7.48 2.89 20.52
C CYS A 343 6.72 4.23 20.66
N GLN A 344 6.90 5.16 19.73
CA GLN A 344 6.18 6.45 19.72
C GLN A 344 4.68 6.25 19.47
N ASN A 345 4.30 5.40 18.51
CA ASN A 345 2.89 5.07 18.25
C ASN A 345 2.21 4.43 19.47
N ILE A 346 2.88 3.51 20.15
CA ILE A 346 2.37 2.88 21.38
C ILE A 346 2.22 3.91 22.50
N ALA A 347 3.26 4.72 22.74
CA ALA A 347 3.23 5.76 23.78
C ALA A 347 2.11 6.79 23.55
N ALA A 348 1.89 7.21 22.30
CA ALA A 348 0.79 8.10 21.92
C ALA A 348 -0.59 7.45 22.15
N ARG A 349 -0.75 6.17 21.78
CA ARG A 349 -2.01 5.42 21.94
C ARG A 349 -2.38 5.15 23.41
N LEU A 350 -1.38 5.01 24.27
CA LEU A 350 -1.54 4.84 25.73
C LEU A 350 -1.52 6.18 26.50
N LEU A 351 -1.46 7.32 25.80
CA LEU A 351 -1.44 8.67 26.38
C LEU A 351 -0.29 8.91 27.38
N LEU A 352 0.87 8.30 27.13
CA LEU A 352 2.09 8.52 27.92
C LEU A 352 2.66 9.92 27.65
N LYS A 353 3.20 10.57 28.68
CA LYS A 353 3.82 11.91 28.55
C LYS A 353 5.19 11.86 27.89
N SER A 354 5.89 10.72 27.94
CA SER A 354 7.16 10.50 27.26
C SER A 354 7.40 9.03 26.96
N SER A 355 7.86 8.74 25.74
CA SER A 355 8.35 7.41 25.35
C SER A 355 9.81 7.16 25.76
N GLU A 356 10.47 8.12 26.42
CA GLU A 356 11.88 8.00 26.83
C GLU A 356 12.08 6.81 27.78
N GLY A 357 13.12 6.01 27.54
CA GLY A 357 13.46 4.85 28.35
C GLY A 357 12.50 3.66 28.20
N PHE A 358 11.46 3.75 27.37
CA PHE A 358 10.66 2.61 26.93
C PHE A 358 11.31 1.91 25.74
N SER A 359 11.08 0.61 25.59
CA SER A 359 11.63 -0.19 24.51
C SER A 359 10.68 -1.34 24.16
N LEU A 360 10.73 -1.78 22.91
CA LEU A 360 10.17 -3.07 22.51
C LEU A 360 11.09 -4.21 22.95
N PHE A 361 10.51 -5.33 23.32
CA PHE A 361 11.18 -6.57 23.66
C PHE A 361 10.52 -7.72 22.91
N VAL A 362 11.31 -8.61 22.33
CA VAL A 362 10.80 -9.84 21.71
C VAL A 362 11.11 -11.01 22.62
N LYS A 363 10.06 -11.66 23.15
CA LYS A 363 10.13 -13.00 23.73
C LYS A 363 10.08 -14.02 22.61
N ILE A 364 11.04 -14.92 22.58
CA ILE A 364 11.01 -16.10 21.70
C ILE A 364 11.58 -17.30 22.46
N ALA A 365 10.76 -18.34 22.60
CA ALA A 365 11.03 -19.47 23.49
C ALA A 365 11.49 -19.03 24.90
N ASP A 366 12.76 -19.28 25.27
CA ASP A 366 13.37 -18.97 26.56
C ASP A 366 14.13 -17.62 26.59
N LYS A 367 14.17 -16.87 25.49
CA LYS A 367 14.92 -15.61 25.37
C LYS A 367 13.99 -14.40 25.33
N VAL A 368 14.40 -13.32 25.98
CA VAL A 368 13.86 -11.98 25.79
C VAL A 368 14.99 -11.05 25.39
N ILE A 369 14.81 -10.32 24.30
CA ILE A 369 15.83 -9.38 23.79
C ILE A 369 15.15 -8.06 23.44
N SER A 370 15.72 -6.94 23.89
CA SER A 370 15.24 -5.60 23.54
C SER A 370 15.57 -5.27 22.09
N VAL A 371 14.62 -4.70 21.36
CA VAL A 371 14.80 -4.26 19.97
C VAL A 371 15.62 -2.95 19.94
N PRO A 372 16.68 -2.83 19.11
CA PRO A 372 17.38 -1.57 18.90
C PRO A 372 16.48 -0.51 18.22
N GLU A 373 16.44 0.70 18.78
CA GLU A 373 15.54 1.79 18.37
C GLU A 373 15.56 2.13 16.87
N ASN A 374 16.72 2.04 16.22
CA ASN A 374 16.91 2.40 14.81
C ASN A 374 16.81 1.22 13.82
N ASP A 375 16.66 -0.03 14.31
CA ASP A 375 16.43 -1.18 13.43
C ASP A 375 14.95 -1.25 12.99
N PHE A 376 14.72 -1.80 11.80
CA PHE A 376 13.36 -2.13 11.35
C PHE A 376 12.80 -3.28 12.17
N PHE A 377 11.55 -3.16 12.59
CA PHE A 377 10.89 -4.13 13.48
C PHE A 377 10.94 -5.56 12.91
N PHE A 378 10.52 -5.73 11.64
CA PHE A 378 10.53 -7.03 10.97
C PHE A 378 11.94 -7.58 10.70
N ASP A 379 12.95 -6.72 10.46
CA ASP A 379 14.35 -7.18 10.34
C ASP A 379 14.85 -7.79 11.65
N PHE A 380 14.56 -7.15 12.78
CA PHE A 380 14.96 -7.65 14.10
C PHE A 380 14.27 -8.97 14.44
N VAL A 381 12.95 -9.04 14.27
CA VAL A 381 12.16 -10.28 14.50
C VAL A 381 12.67 -11.43 13.62
N ARG A 382 12.96 -11.15 12.34
CA ARG A 382 13.49 -12.14 11.40
C ARG A 382 14.88 -12.64 11.81
N HIS A 383 15.82 -11.73 12.05
CA HIS A 383 17.17 -12.06 12.49
C HIS A 383 17.19 -12.88 13.78
N LEU A 384 16.41 -12.46 14.78
CA LEU A 384 16.28 -13.14 16.06
C LEU A 384 15.70 -14.55 15.88
N THR A 385 14.63 -14.70 15.09
CA THR A 385 14.02 -16.00 14.79
C THR A 385 15.02 -16.95 14.15
N ASP A 386 15.81 -16.48 13.18
CA ASP A 386 16.79 -17.32 12.48
C ASP A 386 18.01 -17.66 13.34
N TRP A 387 18.42 -16.77 14.25
CA TRP A 387 19.44 -17.05 15.25
C TRP A 387 18.99 -18.15 16.23
N ILE A 388 17.75 -18.08 16.74
CA ILE A 388 17.18 -19.13 17.61
C ILE A 388 17.03 -20.46 16.87
N LYS A 389 16.61 -20.46 15.59
CA LYS A 389 16.55 -21.68 14.75
C LYS A 389 17.92 -22.33 14.61
N LYS A 390 18.98 -21.54 14.36
CA LYS A 390 20.36 -22.05 14.22
C LYS A 390 20.94 -22.56 15.55
N ALA A 391 20.56 -21.96 16.68
CA ALA A 391 21.04 -22.35 18.00
C ALA A 391 20.36 -23.61 18.58
N ARG A 392 19.19 -24.02 18.07
CA ARG A 392 18.46 -25.20 18.54
C ARG A 392 18.73 -26.42 17.65
N PRO A 393 19.28 -27.53 18.19
CA PRO A 393 19.49 -28.74 17.41
C PRO A 393 18.15 -29.34 16.97
N ILE A 394 18.10 -29.85 15.73
CA ILE A 394 16.93 -30.54 15.18
C ILE A 394 16.76 -31.87 15.91
N LYS A 395 15.89 -31.91 16.92
CA LYS A 395 15.38 -33.16 17.47
C LYS A 395 14.25 -33.68 16.59
N ASP A 396 14.30 -34.97 16.28
CA ASP A 396 13.21 -35.77 15.71
C ASP A 396 12.66 -35.31 14.34
N GLY A 397 13.45 -34.57 13.56
CA GLY A 397 13.14 -34.22 12.15
C GLY A 397 11.99 -33.23 11.94
N VAL A 398 11.30 -32.82 13.01
CA VAL A 398 10.26 -31.79 12.99
C VAL A 398 10.89 -30.42 13.22
N VAL A 399 10.72 -29.50 12.26
CA VAL A 399 11.16 -28.11 12.44
C VAL A 399 10.29 -27.45 13.51
N PRO A 400 10.85 -26.92 14.61
CA PRO A 400 10.05 -26.28 15.66
C PRO A 400 9.31 -25.05 15.12
N SER A 401 8.00 -24.99 15.33
CA SER A 401 7.24 -23.76 15.19
C SER A 401 7.63 -22.81 16.32
N LEU A 402 8.47 -21.82 16.00
CA LEU A 402 8.81 -20.75 16.93
C LEU A 402 7.73 -19.68 16.90
N THR A 403 6.98 -19.57 17.99
CA THR A 403 6.15 -18.40 18.27
C THR A 403 6.96 -17.36 19.04
N TYR A 404 6.70 -16.09 18.75
CA TYR A 404 7.28 -14.97 19.48
C TYR A 404 6.17 -14.04 19.99
N GLN A 405 6.45 -13.31 21.05
CA GLN A 405 5.57 -12.28 21.62
C GLN A 405 6.34 -10.97 21.71
N VAL A 406 5.68 -9.86 21.40
CA VAL A 406 6.27 -8.52 21.47
C VAL A 406 5.73 -7.82 22.70
N PHE A 407 6.61 -7.41 23.59
CA PHE A 407 6.28 -6.64 24.78
C PHE A 407 6.76 -5.19 24.61
N PHE A 408 6.01 -4.23 25.13
CA PHE A 408 6.46 -2.86 25.30
C PHE A 408 6.64 -2.60 26.79
N MET A 409 7.83 -2.19 27.23
CA MET A 409 8.17 -2.09 28.65
C MET A 409 9.18 -0.97 28.92
N LYS A 410 9.22 -0.46 30.15
CA LYS A 410 10.28 0.43 30.60
C LYS A 410 11.61 -0.34 30.71
N LYS A 411 12.62 0.11 29.96
CA LYS A 411 13.98 -0.44 29.93
C LYS A 411 14.95 0.38 30.76
N LEU A 412 14.86 1.70 30.70
CA LEU A 412 15.73 2.64 31.43
C LEU A 412 14.89 3.49 32.39
N TRP A 413 15.28 3.51 33.66
CA TRP A 413 14.52 4.13 34.75
C TRP A 413 15.05 5.51 35.18
N THR A 414 16.03 6.05 34.45
CA THR A 414 16.78 7.27 34.79
C THR A 414 15.92 8.52 34.95
N THR A 415 14.84 8.66 34.19
CA THR A 415 13.94 9.83 34.22
C THR A 415 12.58 9.54 34.89
N THR A 416 12.36 8.32 35.39
CA THR A 416 11.11 7.92 36.03
C THR A 416 10.95 8.58 37.40
N VAL A 417 9.87 9.33 37.58
CA VAL A 417 9.44 9.88 38.88
C VAL A 417 7.95 9.58 39.03
N PRO A 418 7.55 8.73 40.01
CA PRO A 418 6.14 8.41 40.25
C PRO A 418 5.28 9.65 40.49
N GLY A 419 4.05 9.62 40.01
CA GLY A 419 3.08 10.72 40.03
C GLY A 419 3.24 11.73 38.87
N LYS A 420 4.36 11.72 38.13
CA LYS A 420 4.52 12.60 36.96
C LYS A 420 3.71 12.12 35.75
N ASP A 421 3.61 10.82 35.54
CA ASP A 421 2.91 10.22 34.40
C ASP A 421 2.01 9.07 34.88
N PRO A 422 0.73 9.36 35.20
CA PRO A 422 -0.17 8.38 35.81
C PRO A 422 -0.41 7.14 34.95
N MET A 423 -0.34 7.25 33.61
CA MET A 423 -0.52 6.12 32.69
C MET A 423 0.73 5.26 32.65
N ALA A 424 1.92 5.88 32.68
CA ALA A 424 3.17 5.14 32.83
C ALA A 424 3.25 4.44 34.20
N ASP A 425 2.78 5.09 35.26
CA ASP A 425 2.76 4.54 36.61
C ASP A 425 1.83 3.34 36.76
N SER A 426 0.61 3.43 36.23
CA SER A 426 -0.40 2.37 36.34
C SER A 426 -0.09 1.16 35.47
N ILE A 427 0.26 1.33 34.19
CA ILE A 427 0.45 0.22 33.24
C ILE A 427 1.84 -0.42 33.38
N PHE A 428 2.87 0.39 33.67
CA PHE A 428 4.26 -0.08 33.60
C PHE A 428 4.98 -0.07 34.95
N HIS A 429 5.08 1.09 35.61
CA HIS A 429 5.99 1.22 36.76
C HIS A 429 5.56 0.35 37.94
N TYR A 430 4.26 0.30 38.27
CA TYR A 430 3.75 -0.58 39.31
C TYR A 430 4.03 -2.06 39.01
N TYR A 431 3.58 -2.56 37.87
CA TYR A 431 3.69 -3.99 37.53
C TYR A 431 5.13 -4.45 37.34
N GLN A 432 6.01 -3.65 36.74
CA GLN A 432 7.42 -4.01 36.56
C GLN A 432 8.26 -3.96 37.85
N VAL A 433 7.85 -3.20 38.88
CA VAL A 433 8.58 -3.09 40.15
C VAL A 433 7.98 -4.00 41.24
N SER A 434 6.66 -4.11 41.31
CA SER A 434 5.95 -4.83 42.38
C SER A 434 5.84 -6.34 42.16
N CYS A 435 6.00 -6.84 40.93
CA CYS A 435 5.99 -8.27 40.60
C CYS A 435 7.39 -8.79 40.23
N PRO A 436 8.32 -9.00 41.19
CA PRO A 436 9.66 -9.51 40.88
C PRO A 436 9.65 -10.91 40.25
N GLY A 437 8.58 -11.70 40.38
CA GLY A 437 8.45 -13.00 39.69
C GLY A 437 8.52 -12.90 38.16
N SER A 438 8.04 -11.79 37.58
CA SER A 438 8.07 -11.50 36.14
C SER A 438 9.28 -10.69 35.68
N LEU A 439 10.29 -10.47 36.55
CA LEU A 439 11.66 -10.10 36.13
C LEU A 439 12.69 -11.19 36.48
N CYS A 440 12.59 -11.83 37.64
CA CYS A 440 13.49 -12.91 38.05
C CYS A 440 13.41 -14.16 37.16
N SER A 441 12.25 -14.43 36.52
CA SER A 441 12.13 -15.49 35.52
C SER A 441 12.81 -15.17 34.16
N TRP A 442 13.34 -13.95 33.98
CA TRP A 442 13.73 -13.42 32.67
C TRP A 442 15.18 -12.92 32.60
N GLY A 443 16.05 -13.48 33.45
CA GLY A 443 17.50 -13.49 33.22
C GLY A 443 18.25 -12.17 33.42
N TYR A 444 17.65 -11.17 34.07
CA TYR A 444 18.35 -9.96 34.48
C TYR A 444 19.20 -10.18 35.76
N SER A 445 20.32 -10.89 35.60
CA SER A 445 21.54 -10.64 36.39
C SER A 445 22.49 -9.81 35.52
N GLU A 446 23.17 -8.75 35.96
CA GLU A 446 23.82 -8.57 37.26
C GLU A 446 23.82 -7.09 37.75
N SER A 447 22.99 -6.19 37.20
CA SER A 447 23.21 -4.74 37.30
C SER A 447 22.16 -3.88 38.02
N CYS A 448 21.21 -4.46 38.76
CA CYS A 448 20.35 -3.72 39.68
C CYS A 448 20.88 -3.78 41.12
N GLY A 449 21.44 -2.67 41.61
CA GLY A 449 21.73 -2.50 43.04
C GLY A 449 20.44 -2.46 43.89
N PRO A 450 20.53 -2.66 45.22
CA PRO A 450 19.36 -2.84 46.07
C PRO A 450 18.60 -1.52 46.29
N CYS A 451 17.47 -1.36 45.59
CA CYS A 451 16.48 -0.31 45.89
C CYS A 451 15.79 -0.59 47.22
N GLN A 452 16.27 0.03 48.31
CA GLN A 452 15.57 0.05 49.59
C GLN A 452 14.35 0.98 49.51
N VAL A 453 13.15 0.42 49.54
CA VAL A 453 11.91 1.19 49.72
C VAL A 453 11.54 1.19 51.21
N ARG A 454 11.59 2.36 51.86
CA ARG A 454 10.96 2.56 53.17
C ARG A 454 9.48 2.87 52.96
N GLY A 455 8.60 2.08 53.58
CA GLY A 455 7.19 2.43 53.68
C GLY A 455 6.95 3.64 54.61
N PRO A 456 5.81 4.35 54.46
CA PRO A 456 5.42 5.42 55.36
C PRO A 456 5.09 4.88 56.77
N LYS A 457 5.27 5.74 57.77
CA LYS A 457 4.73 5.58 59.13
C LYS A 457 3.50 6.47 59.30
#